data_AF-A0A1H5YAK0-F1
#
_entry.id   AF-A0A1H5YAK0-F1
#
_cell.length_a   1.000
_cell.length_b   1.000
_cell.length_c   1.000
_cell.angle_alpha   90.00
_cell.angle_beta   90.00
_cell.angle_gamma   90.00
#
_symmetry.space_group_name_H-M   'P 1'
#
loop_
_entity.id
_entity.type
_entity.pdbx_description
1 polymer ?
#
loop_
_entity_poly.entity_id
_entity_poly.type
_entity_poly.pdbx_seq_one_letter_code
_entity_poly.pdbx_strand_id
1 'polypeptide(L)' 'MPGKRLSDAALLPAESFMEKDSDNQSHWITLVPGMAIQALLAERGGEQRVYVITEETPSEYNWIHDRWPRLRKLSI' A
#
# COMPACT_ATOMS: atom_id res chain seq x y z
N MET A 1 -16.69 -20.78 14.44
CA MET A 1 -15.34 -21.38 14.33
C MET A 1 -14.39 -20.54 15.19
N PRO A 2 -13.61 -21.13 16.11
CA PRO A 2 -12.68 -20.36 16.93
C PRO A 2 -11.58 -19.77 16.03
N GLY A 3 -11.26 -18.49 16.22
CA GLY A 3 -9.98 -17.91 15.77
C GLY A 3 -9.96 -17.00 14.53
N LYS A 4 -11.07 -16.43 14.03
CA LYS A 4 -10.99 -15.39 13.00
C LYS A 4 -10.79 -14.02 13.66
N ARG A 5 -9.54 -13.62 13.95
CA ARG A 5 -9.26 -12.20 14.18
C ARG A 5 -9.46 -11.49 12.84
N LEU A 6 -10.47 -10.63 12.77
CA LEU A 6 -10.70 -9.80 11.60
C LEU A 6 -9.47 -8.89 11.43
N SER A 7 -9.05 -8.69 10.19
CA SER A 7 -7.81 -8.00 9.82
C SER A 7 -7.62 -6.67 10.56
N ASP A 8 -6.46 -6.49 11.18
CA ASP A 8 -6.10 -5.24 11.87
C ASP A 8 -5.63 -4.21 10.84
N ALA A 9 -5.99 -2.94 11.03
CA ALA A 9 -5.46 -1.85 10.21
C ALA A 9 -3.96 -1.65 10.49
N ALA A 10 -3.16 -1.51 9.43
CA ALA A 10 -1.73 -1.29 9.51
C ALA A 10 -1.31 -0.07 8.68
N LEU A 11 -0.20 0.56 9.08
CA LEU A 11 0.51 1.58 8.30
C LEU A 11 1.93 1.09 8.05
N LEU A 12 2.37 1.14 6.80
CA LEU A 12 3.70 0.74 6.35
C LEU A 12 4.52 1.99 6.05
N PRO A 13 5.46 2.37 6.93
CA PRO A 13 6.43 3.41 6.60
C PRO A 13 7.27 2.96 5.41
N ALA A 14 7.40 3.82 4.41
CA ALA A 14 8.22 3.60 3.25
C ALA A 14 8.76 4.94 2.75
N GLU A 15 9.95 4.93 2.14
CA GLU A 15 10.50 6.12 1.48
C GLU A 15 9.85 6.33 0.12
N SER A 16 9.60 5.25 -0.61
CA SER A 16 9.04 5.24 -1.95
C SER A 16 8.36 3.90 -2.25
N PHE A 17 7.59 3.86 -3.33
CA PHE A 17 7.15 2.62 -3.98
C PHE A 17 7.46 2.69 -5.48
N MET A 18 7.41 1.54 -6.14
CA MET A 18 7.75 1.40 -7.55
C MET A 18 6.55 0.84 -8.31
N GLU A 19 6.22 1.47 -9.42
CA GLU A 19 5.29 0.93 -10.40
C GLU A 19 5.95 0.79 -11.76
N LYS A 20 5.40 -0.12 -12.56
CA LYS A 20 5.85 -0.35 -13.93
C LYS A 20 4.84 0.22 -14.91
N ASP A 21 5.33 0.96 -15.89
CA ASP A 21 4.49 1.40 -17.01
C ASP A 21 4.21 0.26 -18.00
N SER A 22 3.45 0.56 -19.05
CA SER A 22 3.11 -0.40 -20.11
C SER A 22 4.33 -0.94 -20.87
N ASP A 23 5.45 -0.23 -20.84
CA ASP A 23 6.73 -0.64 -21.44
C ASP A 23 7.63 -1.37 -20.43
N ASN A 24 7.10 -1.72 -19.26
CA ASN A 24 7.77 -2.42 -18.17
C ASN A 24 8.92 -1.62 -17.51
N GLN A 25 9.00 -0.31 -17.77
CA GLN A 25 9.97 0.59 -17.17
C GLN A 25 9.56 0.92 -15.73
N SER A 26 10.52 0.92 -14.82
CA SER A 26 10.28 1.17 -13.40
C SER A 26 10.25 2.66 -13.09
N HIS A 27 9.18 3.12 -12.43
CA HIS A 27 9.03 4.48 -11.94
C HIS A 27 8.93 4.45 -10.42
N TRP A 28 9.85 5.13 -9.74
CA TRP A 28 9.86 5.25 -8.29
C TRP A 28 9.16 6.54 -7.86
N ILE A 29 8.22 6.42 -6.94
CA ILE A 29 7.43 7.53 -6.41
C ILE A 29 7.73 7.67 -4.93
N THR A 30 8.33 8.81 -4.56
CA THR A 30 8.66 9.15 -3.18
C THR A 30 7.39 9.53 -2.41
N LEU A 31 7.24 8.98 -1.20
CA LEU A 31 6.15 9.36 -0.32
C LEU A 31 6.39 10.78 0.22
N VAL A 32 5.31 11.55 0.36
CA VAL A 32 5.35 12.81 1.09
C VAL A 32 5.78 12.54 2.54
N PRO A 33 6.73 13.31 3.11
CA PRO A 33 7.17 13.11 4.49
C PRO A 33 6.00 13.05 5.48
N GLY A 34 6.06 12.10 6.40
CA GLY A 34 4.99 11.85 7.38
C GLY A 34 3.79 11.08 6.83
N MET A 35 3.85 10.58 5.58
CA MET A 35 2.89 9.62 5.06
C MET A 35 3.41 8.18 5.17
N ALA A 36 2.49 7.23 5.17
CA ALA A 36 2.74 5.79 5.11
C ALA A 36 1.72 5.13 4.18
N ILE A 37 2.03 3.93 3.70
CA ILE A 37 1.13 3.12 2.88
C ILE A 37 0.12 2.43 3.80
N GLN A 38 -1.17 2.58 3.51
CA GLN A 38 -2.23 1.90 4.25
C GLN A 38 -2.28 0.41 3.90
N ALA A 39 -2.39 -0.43 4.92
CA ALA A 39 -2.43 -1.87 4.74
C ALA A 39 -3.40 -2.57 5.71
N LEU A 40 -3.63 -3.86 5.46
CA LEU A 40 -4.33 -4.78 6.33
C LEU A 40 -3.39 -5.88 6.79
N LEU A 41 -3.29 -6.09 8.10
CA LEU A 41 -2.64 -7.24 8.70
C LEU A 41 -3.65 -8.37 8.84
N ALA A 42 -3.42 -9.47 8.14
CA ALA A 42 -4.22 -10.69 8.24
C ALA A 42 -3.41 -11.80 8.91
N GLU A 43 -4.05 -12.50 9.85
CA GLU A 43 -3.46 -13.66 10.53
C GLU A 43 -4.28 -14.91 10.21
N ARG A 44 -3.61 -15.98 9.74
CA ARG A 44 -4.25 -17.26 9.47
C ARG A 44 -3.27 -18.40 9.68
N GLY A 45 -3.64 -19.35 10.55
CA GLY A 45 -2.82 -20.55 10.78
C GLY A 45 -1.43 -20.25 11.37
N GLY A 46 -1.30 -19.19 12.17
CA GLY A 46 -0.03 -18.73 12.72
C GLY A 46 0.83 -17.90 11.75
N GLU A 47 0.40 -17.74 10.50
CA GLU A 47 1.07 -16.88 9.53
C GLU A 47 0.45 -15.48 9.52
N GLN A 48 1.32 -14.48 9.49
CA GLN A 48 0.94 -13.08 9.31
C GLN A 48 1.26 -12.62 7.88
N ARG A 49 0.30 -11.93 7.26
CA ARG A 49 0.42 -11.34 5.92
C ARG A 49 -0.04 -9.90 5.97
N VAL A 50 0.68 -9.02 5.26
CA VAL A 50 0.29 -7.63 5.08
C VAL A 50 -0.14 -7.39 3.64
N TYR A 51 -1.32 -6.82 3.46
CA TYR A 51 -1.87 -6.46 2.15
C TYR A 51 -1.98 -4.95 2.01
N VAL A 52 -1.35 -4.39 0.98
CA VAL A 52 -1.47 -2.96 0.64
C VAL A 52 -2.89 -2.68 0.15
N ILE A 53 -3.52 -1.65 0.70
CA ILE A 53 -4.80 -1.14 0.20
C ILE A 53 -4.51 -0.24 -1.00
N THR A 54 -5.19 -0.48 -2.12
CA THR A 54 -5.06 0.34 -3.32
C THR A 54 -6.31 1.18 -3.58
N GLU A 55 -6.13 2.31 -4.25
CA GLU A 55 -7.18 3.19 -4.76
C GLU A 55 -6.92 3.55 -6.24
N GLU A 56 -7.78 4.37 -6.84
CA GLU A 56 -7.57 4.87 -8.19
C GLU A 56 -6.29 5.73 -8.25
N THR A 57 -5.56 5.62 -9.35
CA THR A 57 -4.33 6.39 -9.55
C THR A 57 -4.63 7.89 -9.71
N PRO A 58 -3.82 8.77 -9.07
CA PRO A 58 -3.92 10.21 -9.31
C PRO A 58 -3.71 10.54 -10.80
N SER A 59 -4.41 11.55 -11.29
CA SER A 59 -4.43 11.91 -12.71
C SER A 59 -3.04 12.09 -13.34
N GLU A 60 -2.10 12.63 -12.58
CA GLU A 60 -0.71 12.88 -12.95
C GLU A 60 0.13 11.61 -13.15
N TYR A 61 -0.34 10.46 -12.64
CA TYR A 61 0.32 9.16 -12.69
C TYR A 61 -0.46 8.10 -13.47
N ASN A 62 -1.64 8.43 -14.02
CA ASN A 62 -2.50 7.48 -14.76
C ASN A 62 -1.83 6.85 -15.99
N TRP A 63 -0.76 7.44 -16.50
CA TRP A 63 0.04 6.88 -17.58
C TRP A 63 0.93 5.71 -17.15
N ILE A 64 1.15 5.53 -15.83
CA ILE A 64 1.96 4.44 -15.26
C ILE A 64 1.10 3.20 -15.01
N HIS A 65 0.07 3.31 -14.17
CA HIS A 65 -0.79 2.19 -13.77
C HIS A 65 -2.17 2.68 -13.27
N ASP A 66 -3.17 1.82 -13.24
CA ASP A 66 -4.55 2.13 -12.80
C ASP A 66 -4.80 2.00 -11.27
N ARG A 67 -3.82 1.47 -10.52
CA ARG A 67 -3.90 1.26 -9.07
C ARG A 67 -2.79 2.01 -8.37
N TRP A 68 -3.12 2.57 -7.21
CA TRP A 68 -2.18 3.33 -6.40
C TRP A 68 -2.24 2.92 -4.94
N PRO A 69 -1.11 2.82 -4.23
CA PRO A 69 -1.14 2.57 -2.79
C PRO A 69 -1.83 3.73 -2.09
N ARG A 70 -2.83 3.41 -1.27
CA ARG A 70 -3.56 4.40 -0.49
C ARG A 70 -2.67 4.97 0.61
N LEU A 71 -2.34 6.25 0.53
CA LEU A 71 -1.46 6.91 1.49
C LEU A 71 -2.23 7.46 2.69
N ARG A 72 -1.60 7.45 3.87
CA ARG A 72 -2.14 8.00 5.12
C ARG A 72 -1.08 8.72 5.93
N LYS A 73 -1.46 9.82 6.57
CA LYS A 73 -0.60 10.49 7.54
C LYS A 73 -0.31 9.56 8.70
N LEU A 74 0.95 9.45 9.09
CA LEU A 74 1.35 8.94 10.38
C LEU A 74 0.79 9.89 11.44
N SER A 75 -0.09 9.37 12.29
CA SER A 75 -0.48 10.09 13.50
C SER A 75 0.60 9.77 14.52
N ILE A 76 1.46 10.75 14.79
CA ILE A 76 2.51 10.67 15.82
C ILE A 76 1.90 11.12 17.14
#